data_AF-A0A7J8NI94-F1
#
_entry.id   AF-A0A7J8NI94-F1
#
_cell.length_a   1.000
_cell.length_b   1.000
_cell.length_c   1.000
_cell.angle_alpha   90.00
_cell.angle_beta   90.00
_cell.angle_gamma   90.00
#
_symmetry.space_group_name_H-M   'P 1'
#
loop_
_entity.id
_entity.type
_entity.pdbx_description
1 polymer ?
#
loop_
_entity_poly.entity_id
_entity_poly.type
_entity_poly.pdbx_seq_one_letter_code
_entity_poly.pdbx_strand_id
1 'polypeptide(L)'
;MPVLSVVIPRLKTNQLKWSFSGAFEVCHSPGVQDVQVATARQSLIVRGLFPMLADPRHPAESTSASNESVLKVALDHGKAAGVIKSHDRVVVCQKVGDASVVKIIELE
;
A
#
# COMPACT_ATOMS: atom_id res chain seq x y z
N MET A 1 -10.62 4.24 15.34
CA MET A 1 -10.51 3.07 14.46
C MET A 1 -9.30 3.29 13.57
N PRO A 2 -8.21 2.54 13.74
CA PRO A 2 -6.97 2.70 12.99
C PRO A 2 -7.12 2.15 11.57
N VAL A 3 -6.58 2.85 10.58
CA VAL A 3 -6.57 2.42 9.17
C VAL A 3 -5.12 2.16 8.77
N LEU A 4 -4.79 0.92 8.41
CA LEU A 4 -3.50 0.57 7.83
C LEU A 4 -3.55 0.82 6.32
N SER A 5 -2.68 1.69 5.81
CA SER A 5 -2.57 1.98 4.38
C SER A 5 -1.24 1.49 3.85
N VAL A 6 -1.27 0.51 2.95
CA VAL A 6 -0.05 -0.03 2.34
C VAL A 6 0.24 0.73 1.05
N VAL A 7 1.47 1.22 0.95
CA VAL A 7 1.97 1.89 -0.25
C VAL A 7 3.05 0.99 -0.85
N ILE A 8 2.78 0.48 -2.06
CA ILE A 8 3.76 -0.30 -2.83
C ILE A 8 4.42 0.64 -3.84
N PRO A 9 5.73 0.81 -3.77
CA PRO A 9 6.42 1.70 -4.66
C PRO A 9 7.03 1.03 -5.88
N ARG A 10 7.14 1.77 -6.98
CA ARG A 10 7.77 1.29 -8.21
C ARG A 10 9.23 1.74 -8.26
N LEU A 11 10.14 0.78 -8.21
CA LEU A 11 11.56 1.03 -8.47
C LEU A 11 11.81 1.10 -9.98
N LYS A 12 12.19 2.27 -10.48
CA LYS A 12 12.70 2.48 -11.85
C LYS A 12 14.21 2.68 -11.78
N THR A 13 14.97 1.81 -12.43
CA THR A 13 16.43 1.92 -12.52
C THR A 13 16.85 2.22 -13.95
N ASN A 14 17.71 3.22 -14.15
CA ASN A 14 18.63 3.25 -15.28
C ASN A 14 20.01 2.86 -14.75
N GLN A 15 20.92 2.35 -15.59
CA GLN A 15 22.20 1.75 -15.18
C GLN A 15 23.11 2.65 -14.29
N LEU A 16 22.73 3.91 -14.06
CA LEU A 16 23.47 4.91 -13.27
C LEU A 16 22.63 5.55 -12.14
N LYS A 17 21.31 5.38 -12.11
CA LYS A 17 20.40 6.05 -11.16
C LYS A 17 19.16 5.21 -10.87
N TRP A 18 18.95 4.95 -9.58
CA TRP A 18 17.71 4.39 -9.04
C TRP A 18 16.75 5.53 -8.71
N SER A 19 15.51 5.42 -9.18
CA SER A 19 14.41 6.34 -8.89
C SER A 19 13.20 5.55 -8.46
N PHE A 20 12.42 6.09 -7.53
CA PHE A 20 11.27 5.40 -6.97
C PHE A 20 10.02 6.17 -7.33
N SER A 21 9.33 5.72 -8.39
CA SER A 21 8.05 6.27 -8.78
C SER A 21 6.97 5.71 -7.87
N GLY A 22 6.06 6.49 -7.32
CA GLY A 22 6.18 7.90 -7.00
C GLY A 22 6.44 8.23 -5.53
N ALA A 23 7.54 7.90 -4.84
CA ALA A 23 7.83 8.36 -3.44
C ALA A 23 7.66 9.83 -3.14
N PHE A 24 7.70 10.63 -4.19
CA PHE A 24 7.23 11.99 -4.26
C PHE A 24 7.52 12.36 -5.71
N GLU A 25 6.51 12.38 -6.58
CA GLU A 25 6.68 12.99 -7.90
C GLU A 25 6.00 14.36 -7.85
N VAL A 26 6.81 15.39 -7.61
CA VAL A 26 6.44 16.74 -8.05
C VAL A 26 6.64 16.73 -9.55
N CYS A 27 5.61 16.28 -10.27
CA CYS A 27 5.54 16.39 -11.73
C CYS A 27 5.20 17.84 -12.07
N HIS A 28 6.18 18.59 -12.57
CA HIS A 28 5.91 19.66 -13.52
C HIS A 28 5.95 19.05 -14.93
N SER A 29 4.91 18.30 -15.30
CA SER A 29 4.67 17.85 -16.69
C SER A 29 3.20 17.48 -16.88
N PRO A 30 2.51 18.04 -17.88
CA PRO A 30 1.09 17.80 -18.12
C PRO A 30 0.91 16.47 -18.88
N GLY A 31 0.20 15.49 -18.29
CA GLY A 31 -0.33 14.35 -19.04
C GLY A 31 -0.12 12.93 -18.48
N VAL A 32 0.41 12.73 -17.27
CA VAL A 32 0.57 11.37 -16.68
C VAL A 32 -0.16 11.30 -15.34
N GLN A 33 -1.17 10.42 -15.26
CA GLN A 33 -1.98 10.22 -14.07
C GLN A 33 -1.48 9.01 -13.27
N ASP A 34 -0.30 9.15 -12.65
CA ASP A 34 0.28 8.15 -11.74
C ASP A 34 0.88 8.85 -10.50
N VAL A 35 0.02 9.30 -9.59
CA VAL A 35 0.41 9.96 -8.34
C VAL A 35 0.39 8.93 -7.21
N GLN A 36 1.50 8.28 -6.82
CA GLN A 36 1.36 7.20 -5.80
C GLN A 36 2.39 6.92 -4.71
N VAL A 37 3.44 7.70 -4.44
CA VAL A 37 4.27 7.46 -3.22
C VAL A 37 4.78 8.69 -2.44
N ALA A 38 4.44 9.92 -2.88
CA ALA A 38 4.32 11.09 -2.00
C ALA A 38 3.37 10.77 -0.82
N THR A 39 2.45 9.87 -1.11
CA THR A 39 1.33 9.40 -0.32
C THR A 39 1.75 8.84 1.04
N ALA A 40 2.82 8.07 1.20
CA ALA A 40 3.07 7.41 2.48
C ALA A 40 3.32 8.41 3.63
N ARG A 41 4.23 9.37 3.43
CA ARG A 41 4.49 10.41 4.45
C ARG A 41 3.39 11.47 4.50
N GLN A 42 2.87 11.87 3.34
CA GLN A 42 1.79 12.88 3.29
C GLN A 42 0.51 12.36 3.94
N SER A 43 0.23 11.05 3.87
CA SER A 43 -0.89 10.40 4.54
C SER A 43 -0.91 10.59 6.06
N LEU A 44 0.22 10.94 6.68
CA LEU A 44 0.27 11.27 8.11
C LEU A 44 -0.53 12.53 8.46
N ILE A 45 -0.93 13.35 7.48
CA ILE A 45 -1.85 14.47 7.71
C ILE A 45 -3.26 13.99 8.09
N VAL A 46 -3.63 12.77 7.69
CA VAL A 46 -4.94 12.18 7.97
C VAL A 46 -4.90 11.49 9.33
N ARG A 47 -5.70 12.00 10.27
CA ARG A 47 -5.82 11.38 11.59
C ARG A 47 -6.30 9.93 11.48
N GLY A 48 -5.60 9.03 12.19
CA GLY A 48 -5.95 7.60 12.27
C GLY A 48 -5.43 6.75 11.11
N LEU A 49 -4.72 7.34 10.14
CA LEU A 49 -4.06 6.62 9.06
C LEU A 49 -2.63 6.23 9.46
N PHE A 50 -2.32 4.95 9.32
CA PHE A 50 -1.03 4.35 9.61
C PHE A 50 -0.42 3.85 8.30
N PRO A 51 0.37 4.68 7.60
CA PRO A 51 0.97 4.32 6.33
C PRO A 51 2.12 3.33 6.54
N MET A 52 2.18 2.30 5.69
CA MET A 52 3.26 1.32 5.64
C MET A 52 3.83 1.29 4.22
N LEU A 53 5.15 1.30 4.11
CA LEU A 53 5.83 1.12 2.82
C LEU A 53 6.15 -0.37 2.63
N ALA A 54 5.60 -0.97 1.58
CA ALA A 54 5.90 -2.34 1.21
C ALA A 54 7.16 -2.42 0.33
N ASP A 55 7.74 -3.61 0.23
CA ASP A 55 8.90 -3.86 -0.61
C ASP A 55 8.58 -3.60 -2.10
N PRO A 56 9.40 -2.82 -2.84
CA PRO A 56 9.18 -2.55 -4.26
C PRO A 56 9.27 -3.78 -5.16
N ARG A 57 9.79 -4.91 -4.64
CA ARG A 57 9.82 -6.19 -5.33
C ARG A 57 8.44 -6.86 -5.37
N HIS A 58 7.47 -6.37 -4.59
CA HIS A 58 6.08 -6.76 -4.81
C HIS A 58 5.58 -6.17 -6.13
N PRO A 59 4.98 -6.99 -7.02
CA PRO A 59 4.41 -6.49 -8.26
C PRO A 59 3.40 -5.39 -7.95
N ALA A 60 3.69 -4.17 -8.41
CA ALA A 60 2.75 -3.05 -8.37
C ALA A 60 1.59 -3.23 -9.38
N GLU A 61 1.64 -4.30 -10.17
CA GLU A 61 0.53 -4.79 -10.97
C GLU A 61 -0.30 -5.75 -10.11
N SER A 62 -1.55 -5.35 -9.89
CA SER A 62 -2.55 -6.01 -9.06
C SER A 62 -3.03 -7.32 -9.69
N THR A 63 -2.13 -8.28 -9.89
CA THR A 63 -2.49 -9.67 -10.14
C THR A 63 -3.02 -10.27 -8.83
N SER A 64 -4.04 -11.14 -8.89
CA SER A 64 -4.70 -11.69 -7.69
C SER A 64 -3.73 -12.25 -6.63
N ALA A 65 -2.63 -12.88 -7.06
CA ALA A 65 -1.61 -13.47 -6.18
C ALA A 65 -0.72 -12.43 -5.46
N SER A 66 -0.43 -11.27 -6.05
CA SER A 66 0.38 -10.23 -5.38
C SER A 66 -0.42 -9.55 -4.27
N ASN A 67 -1.74 -9.38 -4.46
CA ASN A 67 -2.62 -8.78 -3.48
C ASN A 67 -2.69 -9.56 -2.16
N GLU A 68 -2.66 -10.89 -2.19
CA GLU A 68 -2.68 -11.73 -0.98
C GLU A 68 -1.39 -11.61 -0.17
N SER A 69 -0.25 -11.58 -0.84
CA SER A 69 1.05 -11.42 -0.17
C SER A 69 1.21 -10.05 0.50
N VAL A 70 0.73 -8.98 -0.15
CA VAL A 70 0.73 -7.62 0.41
C VAL A 70 -0.22 -7.52 1.59
N LEU A 71 -1.41 -8.14 1.48
CA LEU A 71 -2.37 -8.20 2.58
C LEU A 71 -1.77 -8.90 3.81
N LYS A 72 -1.06 -10.01 3.61
CA LYS A 72 -0.39 -10.74 4.70
C LYS A 72 0.63 -9.85 5.43
N VAL A 73 1.48 -9.14 4.69
CA VAL A 73 2.46 -8.21 5.28
C VAL A 73 1.77 -7.11 6.10
N ALA A 74 0.65 -6.58 5.63
CA ALA A 74 -0.13 -5.56 6.34
C ALA A 74 -0.71 -6.11 7.66
N LEU A 75 -1.26 -7.32 7.63
CA LEU A 75 -1.83 -7.99 8.80
C LEU A 75 -0.74 -8.33 9.83
N ASP A 76 0.39 -8.88 9.38
CA ASP A 76 1.53 -9.20 10.25
C ASP A 76 2.07 -7.93 10.93
N HIS A 77 2.18 -6.83 10.19
CA HIS A 77 2.56 -5.53 10.76
C HIS A 77 1.51 -5.02 11.77
N GLY A 78 0.21 -5.13 11.46
CA GLY A 78 -0.85 -4.75 12.40
C GLY A 78 -0.86 -5.57 13.68
N LYS A 79 -0.57 -6.89 13.59
CA LYS A 79 -0.39 -7.79 14.74
C LYS A 79 0.83 -7.37 15.57
N ALA A 80 1.97 -7.14 14.92
CA ALA A 80 3.20 -6.70 15.59
C ALA A 80 3.06 -5.32 16.27
N ALA A 81 2.29 -4.42 15.66
CA ALA A 81 1.99 -3.10 16.23
C ALA A 81 0.95 -3.14 17.37
N GLY A 82 0.35 -4.30 17.66
CA GLY A 82 -0.70 -4.47 18.67
C GLY A 82 -2.04 -3.85 18.30
N VAL A 83 -2.20 -3.46 17.03
CA VAL A 83 -3.40 -2.82 16.48
C VAL A 83 -4.46 -3.86 16.12
N ILE A 84 -4.02 -5.09 15.85
CA ILE A 84 -4.83 -6.23 15.42
C ILE A 84 -4.59 -7.39 16.37
N LYS A 85 -5.66 -8.08 16.78
CA LYS A 85 -5.63 -9.30 17.60
C LYS A 85 -6.32 -10.46 16.89
N SER A 86 -6.08 -11.68 17.38
CA SER A 86 -6.86 -12.85 16.97
C SER A 86 -8.34 -12.64 17.23
N HIS A 87 -9.17 -13.16 16.32
CA HIS A 87 -10.63 -13.01 16.26
C HIS A 87 -11.14 -11.59 15.97
N ASP A 88 -10.25 -10.62 15.73
CA ASP A 88 -10.69 -9.31 15.23
C ASP A 88 -11.24 -9.43 13.81
N ARG A 89 -12.23 -8.60 13.50
CA ARG A 89 -12.76 -8.44 12.14
C ARG A 89 -12.16 -7.20 11.51
N VAL A 90 -11.54 -7.36 10.35
CA VAL A 90 -10.92 -6.25 9.62
C VAL A 90 -11.58 -6.06 8.26
N VAL A 91 -11.69 -4.79 7.86
CA VAL A 91 -12.18 -4.41 6.53
C VAL A 91 -10.98 -4.25 5.61
N VAL A 92 -10.98 -4.98 4.50
CA VAL A 92 -9.93 -4.93 3.48
C VAL A 92 -10.49 -4.25 2.24
N CYS A 93 -9.88 -3.12 1.88
CA CYS A 93 -10.18 -2.39 0.65
C CYS A 93 -9.01 -2.56 -0.33
N GLN A 94 -9.26 -3.19 -1.47
CA GLN A 94 -8.23 -3.46 -2.47
C GLN A 94 -8.74 -3.22 -3.89
N LYS A 95 -7.82 -2.88 -4.79
CA LYS A 95 -8.08 -2.87 -6.24
C LYS A 95 -7.59 -4.18 -6.83
N VAL A 96 -8.45 -4.91 -7.53
CA VAL A 96 -8.13 -6.18 -8.21
C VAL A 96 -8.46 -6.03 -9.68
N GLY A 97 -7.44 -5.94 -10.53
CA GLY A 97 -7.62 -5.47 -11.90
C GLY A 97 -8.26 -4.08 -11.90
N ASP A 98 -9.41 -3.94 -12.56
CA ASP A 98 -10.19 -2.69 -12.58
C ASP A 98 -11.30 -2.63 -11.53
N ALA A 99 -11.53 -3.72 -10.79
CA ALA A 99 -12.56 -3.78 -9.77
C ALA A 99 -12.07 -3.22 -8.43
N SER A 100 -12.95 -2.48 -7.74
CA SER A 100 -12.76 -2.11 -6.33
C SER A 100 -13.48 -3.13 -5.45
N VAL A 101 -12.73 -3.81 -4.58
CA VAL A 101 -13.23 -4.91 -3.77
C VAL A 101 -13.11 -4.55 -2.29
N VAL A 102 -14.21 -4.71 -1.56
CA VAL A 102 -14.26 -4.55 -0.10
C VAL A 102 -14.65 -5.90 0.50
N LYS A 103 -13.86 -6.39 1.46
CA LYS A 103 -14.11 -7.65 2.17
C LYS A 103 -14.01 -7.43 3.67
N ILE A 104 -14.76 -8.22 4.43
CA ILE A 104 -14.62 -8.33 5.87
C ILE A 104 -14.06 -9.71 6.15
N ILE A 105 -12.92 -9.78 6.84
CA ILE A 105 -12.28 -11.03 7.22
C ILE A 105 -12.18 -11.10 8.74
N GLU A 106 -12.43 -12.28 9.29
CA GLU A 106 -12.10 -12.60 10.67
C GLU A 106 -10.68 -13.15 10.70
N LEU A 107 -9.89 -12.67 11.66
CA LEU A 107 -8.49 -13.02 11.77
C LEU A 107 -8.31 -14.20 12.72
N GLU A 108 -7.47 -15.16 12.32
CA GLU A 108 -6.97 -16.22 13.19
C GLU A 108 -5.85 -15.71 14.10
#